data_AF-A0A7C4GAX9-F1
#
_entry.id   AF-A0A7C4GAX9-F1
#
_cell.length_a   1.000
_cell.length_b   1.000
_cell.length_c   1.000
_cell.angle_alpha   90.00
_cell.angle_beta   90.00
_cell.angle_gamma   90.00
#
_symmetry.space_group_name_H-M   'P 1'
#
loop_
_entity.id
_entity.type
_entity.pdbx_description
1 polymer ?
#
loop_
_entity_poly.entity_id
_entity_poly.type
_entity_poly.pdbx_seq_one_letter_code
_entity_poly.pdbx_strand_id
1 'polypeptide(L)'
;MEAKLRTIVLLLAVVGVGFAANILPNPSFEVWLDSLGVPMPFGWLTSEYLYSGSARRDTLANSGNYCLLLNGGDTSAFATSVTLVRPGSHYEFVGHARVPGLLGGSFVLQFLSLLGRPVGTAELLPVFNSAFYRRYSRWVTAPDSAVLLSVSLATLPGAQVWVDDVTVDDTTIAGVADDRRLRYGPGLLHKVVVTGVGFEAAGGETGLLFDALGRRSRGRRPGVYFRR
;
A
#
# COMPACT_ATOMS: atom_id res chain seq x y z
N MET A 1 11.77 27.25 -2.88
CA MET A 1 10.70 26.24 -2.92
C MET A 1 11.24 24.84 -2.65
N GLU A 2 12.36 24.43 -3.26
CA GLU A 2 12.98 23.10 -3.07
C GLU A 2 13.34 22.74 -1.61
N ALA A 3 13.84 23.70 -0.81
CA ALA A 3 14.23 23.40 0.57
C ALA A 3 13.04 23.00 1.47
N LYS A 4 11.87 23.62 1.29
CA LYS A 4 10.65 23.28 2.05
C LYS A 4 10.11 21.89 1.67
N LEU A 5 10.18 21.53 0.39
CA LEU A 5 9.77 20.21 -0.10
C LEU A 5 10.66 19.10 0.49
N ARG A 6 11.97 19.35 0.60
CA ARG A 6 12.92 18.40 1.22
C ARG A 6 12.62 18.14 2.69
N THR A 7 12.31 19.17 3.46
CA THR A 7 11.97 19.01 4.89
C THR A 7 10.67 18.24 5.09
N ILE A 8 9.67 18.44 4.23
CA ILE A 8 8.39 17.71 4.28
C ILE A 8 8.60 16.23 3.95
N VAL A 9 9.38 15.90 2.91
CA VAL A 9 9.70 14.52 2.55
C VAL A 9 10.47 13.80 3.66
N LEU A 10 11.41 14.49 4.31
CA LEU A 10 12.18 13.93 5.42
C LEU A 10 11.32 13.69 6.67
N LEU A 11 10.33 14.55 6.93
CA LEU A 11 9.37 14.40 8.03
C LEU A 11 8.39 13.22 7.82
N LEU A 12 8.14 12.83 6.57
CA LEU A 12 7.23 11.72 6.24
C LEU A 12 7.90 10.35 6.30
N ALA A 13 9.23 10.27 6.18
CA ALA A 13 9.96 9.01 6.20
C ALA A 13 10.10 8.46 7.63
N VAL A 14 9.14 7.66 8.09
CA VAL A 14 9.20 6.93 9.36
C VAL A 14 9.60 5.47 9.11
N VAL A 15 10.64 5.00 9.81
CA VAL A 15 11.09 3.60 9.78
C VAL A 15 10.29 2.79 10.82
N GLY A 16 9.28 2.07 10.40
CA GLY A 16 8.58 1.08 11.23
C GLY A 16 9.25 -0.29 11.15
N VAL A 17 9.62 -0.87 12.29
CA VAL A 17 10.20 -2.22 12.38
C VAL A 17 9.18 -3.16 13.04
N GLY A 18 8.53 -4.03 12.25
CA GLY A 18 7.66 -5.07 12.79
C GLY A 18 7.29 -6.11 11.75
N PHE A 19 7.61 -7.38 11.97
CA PHE A 19 7.31 -8.58 11.16
C PHE A 19 6.24 -8.46 10.07
N ALA A 20 6.59 -8.81 8.81
CA ALA A 20 5.72 -8.60 7.63
C ALA A 20 5.13 -7.18 7.57
N ALA A 21 5.97 -6.20 7.91
CA ALA A 21 5.59 -4.85 8.26
C ALA A 21 4.82 -4.20 7.11
N ASN A 22 3.58 -3.83 7.36
CA ASN A 22 3.05 -2.70 6.64
C ASN A 22 4.04 -1.53 6.85
N ILE A 23 4.64 -1.05 5.76
CA ILE A 23 5.65 0.00 5.79
C ILE A 23 5.03 1.40 5.79
N LEU A 24 3.71 1.52 5.74
CA LEU A 24 3.00 2.80 5.83
C LEU A 24 2.74 3.19 7.30
N PRO A 25 2.91 4.47 7.67
CA PRO A 25 2.48 4.96 8.97
C PRO A 25 0.95 4.99 9.05
N ASN A 26 0.42 4.62 10.22
CA ASN A 26 -1.01 4.76 10.55
C ASN A 26 -1.98 4.25 9.46
N PRO A 27 -1.86 2.97 9.03
CA PRO A 27 -2.62 2.42 7.90
C PRO A 27 -4.14 2.41 8.11
N SER A 28 -4.58 2.33 9.37
CA SER A 28 -5.98 2.27 9.78
C SER A 28 -6.55 3.64 10.18
N PHE A 29 -5.80 4.73 9.97
CA PHE A 29 -6.25 6.09 10.28
C PHE A 29 -6.77 6.32 11.72
N GLU A 30 -6.26 5.58 12.70
CA GLU A 30 -6.71 5.72 14.10
C GLU A 30 -6.05 6.91 14.80
N VAL A 31 -4.82 7.27 14.39
CA VAL A 31 -4.05 8.36 15.01
C VAL A 31 -4.18 9.64 14.20
N TRP A 32 -4.75 10.68 14.81
CA TRP A 32 -4.91 12.01 14.20
C TRP A 32 -4.17 13.05 15.04
N LEU A 33 -3.35 13.87 14.39
CA LEU A 33 -2.60 14.94 15.02
C LEU A 33 -3.02 16.28 14.44
N ASP A 34 -3.11 17.28 15.31
CA ASP A 34 -3.18 18.67 14.86
C ASP A 34 -1.83 19.07 14.26
N SER A 35 -1.80 19.21 12.95
CA SER A 35 -0.62 19.53 12.16
C SER A 35 -0.82 20.89 11.52
N LEU A 36 -0.19 21.92 12.09
CA LEU A 36 -0.30 23.31 11.63
C LEU A 36 -1.72 23.91 11.75
N GLY A 37 -2.50 23.50 12.76
CA GLY A 37 -3.88 23.95 12.98
C GLY A 37 -4.92 23.16 12.18
N VAL A 38 -4.50 22.06 11.53
CA VAL A 38 -5.35 21.20 10.72
C VAL A 38 -5.23 19.76 11.21
N PRO A 39 -6.33 19.11 11.63
CA PRO A 39 -6.29 17.71 12.06
C PRO A 39 -6.04 16.79 10.86
N MET A 40 -4.91 16.10 10.86
CA MET A 40 -4.51 15.17 9.79
C MET A 40 -4.14 13.79 10.36
N PRO A 41 -4.30 12.71 9.58
CA PRO A 41 -3.84 11.39 10.01
C PRO A 41 -2.31 11.41 10.11
N PHE A 42 -1.77 10.82 11.18
CA PHE A 42 -0.32 10.76 11.38
C PHE A 42 0.39 10.12 10.18
N GLY A 43 1.38 10.81 9.60
CA GLY A 43 2.15 10.31 8.46
C GLY A 43 1.46 10.45 7.09
N TRP A 44 0.34 11.16 7.02
CA TRP A 44 -0.39 11.44 5.78
C TRP A 44 -0.54 12.95 5.56
N LEU A 45 -0.14 13.42 4.39
CA LEU A 45 -0.48 14.75 3.91
C LEU A 45 -1.84 14.70 3.21
N THR A 46 -2.74 15.61 3.55
CA THR A 46 -4.09 15.62 2.97
C THR A 46 -4.43 16.96 2.32
N SER A 47 -5.44 16.97 1.46
CA SER A 47 -5.98 18.19 0.86
C SER A 47 -6.62 19.14 1.85
N GLU A 48 -6.89 18.71 3.10
CA GLU A 48 -7.48 19.57 4.15
C GLU A 48 -6.64 20.81 4.42
N TYR A 49 -5.31 20.69 4.25
CA TYR A 49 -4.38 21.81 4.37
C TYR A 49 -4.64 22.94 3.34
N LEU A 50 -5.22 22.60 2.19
CA LEU A 50 -5.50 23.53 1.09
C LEU A 50 -6.97 23.94 1.05
N TYR A 51 -7.86 22.99 1.31
CA TYR A 51 -9.31 23.14 1.19
C TYR A 51 -9.99 22.50 2.40
N SER A 52 -10.59 23.33 3.26
CA SER A 52 -11.25 22.82 4.46
C SER A 52 -12.47 21.97 4.12
N GLY A 53 -12.66 20.87 4.85
CA GLY A 53 -13.69 19.86 4.63
C GLY A 53 -13.40 18.86 3.51
N SER A 54 -12.22 18.93 2.87
CA SER A 54 -11.85 18.03 1.77
C SER A 54 -11.28 16.70 2.26
N ALA A 55 -10.67 16.67 3.46
CA ALA A 55 -10.19 15.44 4.07
C ALA A 55 -10.42 15.45 5.58
N ARG A 56 -11.25 14.54 6.09
CA ARG A 56 -11.68 14.54 7.49
C ARG A 56 -11.75 13.15 8.09
N ARG A 57 -11.66 13.09 9.41
CA ARG A 57 -11.91 11.88 10.19
C ARG A 57 -13.40 11.55 10.17
N ASP A 58 -13.73 10.29 9.96
CA ASP A 58 -15.12 9.78 9.96
C ASP A 58 -15.16 8.46 10.74
N THR A 59 -16.33 8.09 11.28
CA THR A 59 -16.55 6.87 12.06
C THR A 59 -17.11 5.72 11.23
N LEU A 60 -17.37 5.95 9.94
CA LEU A 60 -17.83 4.92 9.01
C LEU A 60 -16.67 4.00 8.57
N ALA A 61 -15.91 3.46 9.51
CA ALA A 61 -14.66 2.76 9.27
C ALA A 61 -14.86 1.30 8.80
N ASN A 62 -13.86 0.76 8.11
CA ASN A 62 -13.79 -0.67 7.74
C ASN A 62 -13.33 -1.50 8.94
N SER A 63 -12.33 -0.99 9.65
CA SER A 63 -11.83 -1.54 10.90
C SER A 63 -11.59 -0.42 11.92
N GLY A 64 -11.43 -0.76 13.20
CA GLY A 64 -11.20 0.26 14.23
C GLY A 64 -12.39 1.20 14.46
N ASN A 65 -12.09 2.46 14.79
CA ASN A 65 -13.08 3.50 15.10
C ASN A 65 -13.13 4.60 14.05
N TYR A 66 -12.03 4.80 13.31
CA TYR A 66 -11.85 5.95 12.46
C TYR A 66 -11.37 5.54 11.08
N CYS A 67 -11.83 6.29 10.09
CA CYS A 67 -11.36 6.20 8.73
C CYS A 67 -11.11 7.61 8.18
N LEU A 68 -10.52 7.66 7.00
CA LEU A 68 -10.35 8.89 6.24
C LEU A 68 -11.51 9.06 5.25
N LEU A 69 -12.27 10.14 5.38
CA LEU A 69 -13.21 10.59 4.36
C LEU A 69 -12.57 11.67 3.50
N LEU A 70 -12.47 11.41 2.20
CA LEU A 70 -12.11 12.39 1.18
C LEU A 70 -13.37 12.88 0.45
N ASN A 71 -13.52 14.20 0.36
CA ASN A 71 -14.65 14.86 -0.28
C ASN A 71 -14.13 15.83 -1.35
N GLY A 72 -14.26 15.46 -2.62
CA GLY A 72 -13.76 16.27 -3.74
C GLY A 72 -14.41 17.66 -3.81
N GLY A 73 -15.70 17.77 -3.49
CA GLY A 73 -16.44 19.01 -3.70
C GLY A 73 -16.30 19.50 -5.15
N ASP A 74 -15.93 20.76 -5.35
CA ASP A 74 -15.70 21.33 -6.70
C ASP A 74 -14.34 20.95 -7.30
N THR A 75 -13.42 20.36 -6.52
CA THR A 75 -12.05 20.00 -6.91
C THR A 75 -11.76 18.52 -6.63
N SER A 76 -10.49 18.10 -6.62
CA SER A 76 -10.12 16.79 -6.07
C SER A 76 -9.74 16.93 -4.59
N ALA A 77 -10.06 15.90 -3.80
CA ALA A 77 -9.50 15.68 -2.48
C ALA A 77 -8.43 14.61 -2.58
N PHE A 78 -7.42 14.67 -1.70
CA PHE A 78 -6.37 13.66 -1.69
C PHE A 78 -5.83 13.39 -0.29
N ALA A 79 -5.25 12.20 -0.14
CA ALA A 79 -4.31 11.90 0.92
C ALA A 79 -3.10 11.17 0.33
N THR A 80 -1.92 11.48 0.84
CA THR A 80 -0.65 10.91 0.38
C THR A 80 0.25 10.61 1.55
N SER A 81 0.83 9.42 1.54
CA SER A 81 1.94 9.03 2.40
C SER A 81 3.12 8.59 1.56
N VAL A 82 4.32 8.73 2.11
CA VAL A 82 5.57 8.33 1.46
C VAL A 82 6.33 7.43 2.42
N THR A 83 6.84 6.32 1.90
CA THR A 83 7.60 5.34 2.68
C THR A 83 8.86 4.91 1.93
N LEU A 84 9.82 4.36 2.66
CA LEU A 84 11.07 3.83 2.12
C LEU A 84 10.86 2.46 1.48
N VAL A 85 11.44 2.26 0.31
CA VAL A 85 11.45 0.96 -0.38
C VAL A 85 12.88 0.58 -0.74
N ARG A 86 13.10 -0.73 -0.92
CA ARG A 86 14.34 -1.28 -1.41
C ARG A 86 14.27 -1.45 -2.93
N PRO A 87 15.27 -0.94 -3.67
CA PRO A 87 15.37 -1.19 -5.10
C PRO A 87 15.25 -2.69 -5.45
N GLY A 88 14.54 -3.00 -6.53
CA GLY A 88 14.35 -4.37 -7.03
C GLY A 88 13.45 -5.27 -6.18
N SER A 89 12.90 -4.78 -5.06
CA SER A 89 12.05 -5.58 -4.16
C SER A 89 10.57 -5.53 -4.56
N HIS A 90 9.83 -6.57 -4.18
CA HIS A 90 8.39 -6.70 -4.45
C HIS A 90 7.55 -6.31 -3.24
N TYR A 91 6.44 -5.63 -3.53
CA TYR A 91 5.50 -5.13 -2.53
C TYR A 91 4.07 -5.51 -2.91
N GLU A 92 3.26 -5.82 -1.90
CA GLU A 92 1.81 -5.93 -2.04
C GLU A 92 1.16 -4.67 -1.46
N PHE A 93 0.54 -3.88 -2.31
CA PHE A 93 -0.35 -2.80 -1.88
C PHE A 93 -1.74 -3.35 -1.63
N VAL A 94 -2.37 -2.91 -0.54
CA VAL A 94 -3.78 -3.14 -0.24
C VAL A 94 -4.40 -1.83 0.27
N GLY A 95 -5.61 -1.52 -0.16
CA GLY A 95 -6.40 -0.44 0.43
C GLY A 95 -7.88 -0.78 0.39
N HIS A 96 -8.64 -0.36 1.39
CA HIS A 96 -10.08 -0.52 1.43
C HIS A 96 -10.75 0.81 1.17
N ALA A 97 -11.73 0.81 0.27
CA ALA A 97 -12.49 2.00 -0.02
C ALA A 97 -13.99 1.72 -0.20
N ARG A 98 -14.80 2.68 0.26
CA ARG A 98 -16.25 2.73 0.07
C ARG A 98 -16.61 3.96 -0.74
N VAL A 99 -17.37 3.76 -1.82
CA VAL A 99 -17.74 4.83 -2.76
C VAL A 99 -19.24 4.77 -3.10
N PRO A 100 -20.06 5.69 -2.60
CA PRO A 100 -21.49 5.71 -2.93
C PRO A 100 -21.77 6.15 -4.37
N GLY A 101 -20.89 6.93 -4.99
CA GLY A 101 -21.00 7.36 -6.40
C GLY A 101 -20.49 6.33 -7.40
N LEU A 102 -20.63 6.58 -8.71
CA LEU A 102 -20.19 5.66 -9.77
C LEU A 102 -18.67 5.43 -9.75
N LEU A 103 -17.91 6.52 -9.59
CA LEU A 103 -16.46 6.57 -9.54
C LEU A 103 -16.01 7.49 -8.40
N GLY A 104 -15.10 6.99 -7.57
CA GLY A 104 -14.57 7.71 -6.41
C GLY A 104 -13.29 8.47 -6.73
N GLY A 105 -12.45 7.90 -7.60
CA GLY A 105 -11.06 8.33 -7.79
C GLY A 105 -10.16 7.15 -8.05
N SER A 106 -8.89 7.24 -7.65
CA SER A 106 -7.92 6.15 -7.80
C SER A 106 -6.90 6.15 -6.67
N PHE A 107 -6.53 4.95 -6.20
CA PHE A 107 -5.23 4.79 -5.55
C PHE A 107 -4.14 4.94 -6.60
N VAL A 108 -3.07 5.63 -6.23
CA VAL A 108 -1.92 5.95 -7.09
C VAL A 108 -0.67 5.51 -6.35
N LEU A 109 0.08 4.61 -6.96
CA LEU A 109 1.37 4.14 -6.46
C LEU A 109 2.46 4.68 -7.38
N GLN A 110 3.29 5.58 -6.87
CA GLN A 110 4.38 6.19 -7.65
C GLN A 110 5.71 5.98 -6.92
N PHE A 111 6.62 5.27 -7.57
CA PHE A 111 8.00 5.18 -7.08
C PHE A 111 8.73 6.50 -7.28
N LEU A 112 9.56 6.86 -6.31
CA LEU A 112 10.37 8.07 -6.34
C LEU A 112 11.84 7.74 -6.08
N SER A 113 12.70 8.55 -6.67
CA SER A 113 14.11 8.66 -6.29
C SER A 113 14.25 9.30 -4.90
N LEU A 114 15.44 9.24 -4.31
CA LEU A 114 15.73 9.91 -3.02
C LEU A 114 15.45 11.43 -3.06
N LEU A 115 15.52 12.06 -4.24
CA LEU A 115 15.23 13.48 -4.44
C LEU A 115 13.72 13.76 -4.65
N GLY A 116 12.86 12.75 -4.51
CA GLY A 116 11.41 12.87 -4.71
C GLY A 116 10.98 12.95 -6.17
N ARG A 117 11.87 12.71 -7.13
CA ARG A 117 11.50 12.67 -8.56
C ARG A 117 10.83 11.34 -8.91
N PRO A 118 9.74 11.35 -9.71
CA PRO A 118 9.12 10.13 -10.21
C PRO A 118 10.11 9.21 -10.93
N VAL A 119 10.03 7.92 -10.62
CA VAL A 119 10.78 6.85 -11.27
C VAL A 119 9.77 5.88 -11.87
N GLY A 120 9.80 5.71 -13.19
CA GLY A 120 8.82 4.88 -13.90
C GLY A 120 7.41 5.47 -13.93
N THR A 121 6.46 4.66 -14.39
CA THR A 121 5.05 5.02 -14.52
C THR A 121 4.30 4.73 -13.23
N ALA A 122 3.38 5.61 -12.84
CA ALA A 122 2.49 5.37 -11.72
C ALA A 122 1.54 4.19 -12.01
N GLU A 123 1.31 3.36 -11.00
CA GLU A 123 0.25 2.35 -11.02
C GLU A 123 -1.03 2.97 -10.49
N LEU A 124 -2.14 2.80 -11.23
CA LEU A 124 -3.44 3.35 -10.88
C LEU A 124 -4.42 2.21 -10.60
N LEU A 125 -5.09 2.29 -9.45
CA LEU A 125 -6.21 1.40 -9.10
C LEU A 125 -7.48 2.24 -8.97
N PRO A 126 -8.30 2.33 -10.02
CA PRO A 126 -9.55 3.08 -9.96
C PRO A 126 -10.51 2.51 -8.92
N VAL A 127 -11.10 3.40 -8.14
CA VAL A 127 -12.03 3.08 -7.07
C VAL A 127 -13.47 3.29 -7.56
N PHE A 128 -14.12 2.18 -7.89
CA PHE A 128 -15.51 2.16 -8.38
C PHE A 128 -16.54 2.13 -7.26
N ASN A 129 -17.80 2.38 -7.63
CA ASN A 129 -18.98 2.25 -6.77
C ASN A 129 -18.97 0.99 -5.90
N SER A 130 -19.26 1.18 -4.62
CA SER A 130 -19.43 0.13 -3.63
C SER A 130 -20.31 0.61 -2.47
N ALA A 131 -21.33 -0.19 -2.12
CA ALA A 131 -22.19 0.06 -0.95
C ALA A 131 -21.46 -0.18 0.38
N PHE A 132 -20.45 -1.06 0.37
CA PHE A 132 -19.58 -1.42 1.48
C PHE A 132 -18.11 -1.23 1.08
N TYR A 133 -17.20 -1.33 2.04
CA TYR A 133 -15.78 -1.33 1.74
C TYR A 133 -15.42 -2.46 0.77
N ARG A 134 -14.67 -2.11 -0.28
CA ARG A 134 -14.08 -3.04 -1.22
C ARG A 134 -12.57 -3.00 -1.06
N ARG A 135 -11.94 -4.17 -1.07
CA ARG A 135 -10.48 -4.33 -1.08
C ARG A 135 -9.95 -4.09 -2.49
N TYR A 136 -8.96 -3.23 -2.61
CA TYR A 136 -8.16 -2.99 -3.82
C TYR A 136 -6.74 -3.45 -3.53
N SER A 137 -6.16 -4.24 -4.42
CA SER A 137 -4.80 -4.76 -4.21
C SER A 137 -4.00 -4.78 -5.49
N ARG A 138 -2.70 -4.49 -5.40
CA ARG A 138 -1.77 -4.53 -6.54
C ARG A 138 -0.39 -4.96 -6.08
N TRP A 139 0.21 -5.84 -6.88
CA TRP A 139 1.60 -6.20 -6.76
C TRP A 139 2.45 -5.22 -7.56
N VAL A 140 3.46 -4.64 -6.92
CA VAL A 140 4.40 -3.71 -7.55
C VAL A 140 5.83 -4.10 -7.26
N THR A 141 6.74 -3.76 -8.18
CA THR A 141 8.18 -4.01 -8.02
C THR A 141 8.90 -2.69 -8.08
N ALA A 142 9.68 -2.37 -7.05
CA ALA A 142 10.46 -1.13 -7.02
C ALA A 142 11.53 -1.17 -8.13
N PRO A 143 11.59 -0.15 -9.01
CA PRO A 143 12.70 -0.01 -9.94
C PRO A 143 14.05 0.08 -9.23
N ASP A 144 15.13 -0.31 -9.90
CA ASP A 144 16.49 -0.33 -9.31
C ASP A 144 17.00 1.05 -8.86
N SER A 145 16.38 2.14 -9.33
CA SER A 145 16.69 3.52 -8.95
C SER A 145 15.70 4.14 -7.97
N ALA A 146 14.66 3.41 -7.55
CA ALA A 146 13.64 3.89 -6.62
C ALA A 146 14.02 3.59 -5.16
N VAL A 147 13.91 4.60 -4.30
CA VAL A 147 14.21 4.51 -2.86
C VAL A 147 12.97 4.83 -2.02
N LEU A 148 11.97 5.44 -2.63
CA LEU A 148 10.73 5.84 -1.99
C LEU A 148 9.53 5.32 -2.79
N LEU A 149 8.43 5.08 -2.10
CA LEU A 149 7.11 4.83 -2.68
C LEU A 149 6.13 5.87 -2.12
N SER A 150 5.51 6.63 -3.02
CA SER A 150 4.35 7.45 -2.71
C SER A 150 3.09 6.62 -2.90
N VAL A 151 2.28 6.54 -1.84
CA VAL A 151 0.94 5.97 -1.86
C VAL A 151 -0.03 7.11 -1.69
N SER A 152 -0.80 7.35 -2.74
CA SER A 152 -1.80 8.41 -2.77
C SER A 152 -3.18 7.84 -3.06
N LEU A 153 -4.20 8.50 -2.56
CA LEU A 153 -5.56 8.36 -3.05
C LEU A 153 -6.03 9.76 -3.41
N ALA A 154 -6.52 9.91 -4.64
CA ALA A 154 -7.09 11.16 -5.12
C ALA A 154 -8.51 10.90 -5.61
N THR A 155 -9.45 11.74 -5.19
CA THR A 155 -10.84 11.67 -5.64
C THR A 155 -11.03 12.40 -6.97
N LEU A 156 -12.09 12.02 -7.69
CA LEU A 156 -12.62 12.88 -8.74
C LEU A 156 -13.37 14.08 -8.12
N PRO A 157 -13.55 15.17 -8.89
CA PRO A 157 -14.49 16.22 -8.52
C PRO A 157 -15.90 15.70 -8.27
N GLY A 158 -16.52 16.20 -7.21
CA GLY A 158 -17.85 15.80 -6.74
C GLY A 158 -17.92 14.44 -6.05
N ALA A 159 -16.83 13.66 -6.03
CA ALA A 159 -16.83 12.33 -5.44
C ALA A 159 -16.55 12.35 -3.93
N GLN A 160 -17.19 11.43 -3.20
CA GLN A 160 -16.90 11.13 -1.81
C GLN A 160 -16.37 9.70 -1.69
N VAL A 161 -15.29 9.53 -0.94
CA VAL A 161 -14.63 8.24 -0.74
C VAL A 161 -14.24 8.10 0.72
N TRP A 162 -14.69 7.01 1.35
CA TRP A 162 -14.19 6.58 2.65
C TRP A 162 -13.09 5.55 2.43
N VAL A 163 -12.02 5.66 3.21
CA VAL A 163 -10.75 4.99 2.97
C VAL A 163 -10.24 4.47 4.29
N ASP A 164 -9.83 3.21 4.28
CA ASP A 164 -9.35 2.57 5.49
C ASP A 164 -8.39 1.41 5.16
N ASP A 165 -7.67 0.94 6.18
CA ASP A 165 -6.77 -0.22 6.13
C ASP A 165 -5.88 -0.21 4.88
N VAL A 166 -5.08 0.85 4.73
CA VAL A 166 -4.16 1.05 3.60
C VAL A 166 -2.78 0.53 3.98
N THR A 167 -2.38 -0.59 3.39
CA THR A 167 -1.10 -1.25 3.68
C THR A 167 -0.22 -1.36 2.45
N VAL A 168 1.08 -1.38 2.69
CA VAL A 168 2.09 -1.84 1.74
C VAL A 168 2.98 -2.84 2.47
N ASP A 169 2.94 -4.09 2.04
CA ASP A 169 3.71 -5.15 2.70
C ASP A 169 4.99 -5.43 1.91
N ASP A 170 6.15 -5.31 2.56
CA ASP A 170 7.44 -5.72 1.99
C ASP A 170 7.58 -7.24 2.01
N THR A 171 7.50 -7.85 0.83
CA THR A 171 7.46 -9.31 0.72
C THR A 171 8.78 -10.00 1.05
N THR A 172 9.89 -9.27 1.03
CA THR A 172 11.18 -9.81 1.46
C THR A 172 11.33 -9.82 2.98
N ILE A 173 10.51 -9.03 3.70
CA ILE A 173 10.37 -9.09 5.17
C ILE A 173 9.28 -10.10 5.55
N ALA A 174 8.17 -10.12 4.79
CA ALA A 174 7.04 -11.00 5.05
C ALA A 174 7.31 -12.49 4.77
N GLY A 175 8.37 -12.82 4.02
CA GLY A 175 8.78 -14.20 3.72
C GLY A 175 9.25 -15.05 4.91
N VAL A 176 9.29 -14.53 6.14
CA VAL A 176 9.76 -15.25 7.34
C VAL A 176 8.60 -15.68 8.27
N ALA A 177 7.35 -15.36 7.96
CA ALA A 177 6.22 -15.62 8.86
C ALA A 177 5.09 -16.40 8.17
N ASP A 178 5.28 -17.69 7.85
CA ASP A 178 4.13 -18.60 7.68
C ASP A 178 4.48 -20.10 7.74
N ASP A 179 5.19 -20.56 8.79
CA ASP A 179 5.50 -21.99 8.95
C ASP A 179 5.13 -22.59 10.32
N ARG A 180 4.39 -21.85 11.18
CA ARG A 180 4.11 -22.33 12.55
C ARG A 180 2.64 -22.53 12.92
N ARG A 181 1.65 -22.16 12.08
CA ARG A 181 0.23 -22.25 12.51
C ARG A 181 -0.83 -22.64 11.48
N LEU A 182 -0.49 -23.01 10.25
CA LEU A 182 -1.52 -23.47 9.29
C LEU A 182 -1.64 -24.99 9.33
N ARG A 183 -2.77 -25.48 9.88
CA ARG A 183 -3.19 -26.88 9.74
C ARG A 183 -3.35 -27.17 8.24
N TYR A 184 -2.55 -28.11 7.76
CA TYR A 184 -2.49 -28.58 6.38
C TYR A 184 -3.85 -29.11 5.91
N GLY A 185 -4.47 -28.42 4.94
CA GLY A 185 -5.65 -28.90 4.23
C GLY A 185 -5.30 -29.15 2.76
N PRO A 186 -5.68 -30.30 2.16
CA PRO A 186 -5.43 -30.56 0.75
C PRO A 186 -6.29 -29.62 -0.12
N GLY A 187 -5.67 -28.81 -0.99
CA GLY A 187 -6.36 -28.01 -2.01
C GLY A 187 -6.11 -26.50 -2.00
N LEU A 188 -5.31 -25.96 -1.08
CA LEU A 188 -4.97 -24.54 -1.05
C LEU A 188 -3.69 -24.27 -1.85
N LEU A 189 -3.72 -23.25 -2.72
CA LEU A 189 -2.53 -22.71 -3.38
C LEU A 189 -1.66 -22.02 -2.33
N HIS A 190 -0.44 -22.49 -2.14
CA HIS A 190 0.48 -21.95 -1.14
C HIS A 190 1.41 -20.90 -1.74
N LYS A 191 1.51 -19.72 -1.13
CA LYS A 191 2.48 -18.68 -1.51
C LYS A 191 3.87 -19.11 -1.09
N VAL A 192 4.80 -19.12 -2.03
CA VAL A 192 6.22 -19.45 -1.82
C VAL A 192 7.05 -18.28 -2.31
N VAL A 193 7.75 -17.59 -1.41
CA VAL A 193 8.66 -16.50 -1.78
C VAL A 193 10.07 -17.07 -1.84
N VAL A 194 10.70 -17.03 -3.02
CA VAL A 194 12.10 -17.41 -3.17
C VAL A 194 12.91 -16.12 -3.09
N THR A 195 13.68 -15.97 -2.00
CA THR A 195 14.73 -14.95 -1.92
C THR A 195 16.03 -15.57 -2.44
N GLY A 196 16.95 -14.79 -2.99
CA GLY A 196 18.14 -15.27 -3.72
C GLY A 196 19.16 -16.10 -2.93
N VAL A 197 18.82 -16.58 -1.74
CA VAL A 197 19.62 -17.47 -0.90
C VAL A 197 18.96 -18.85 -0.96
N GLY A 198 19.67 -19.82 -1.51
CA GLY A 198 19.28 -21.22 -1.77
C GLY A 198 17.92 -21.69 -1.26
N PHE A 199 17.06 -22.12 -2.18
CA PHE A 199 15.89 -22.92 -1.86
C PHE A 199 16.33 -24.33 -1.47
N GLU A 200 16.67 -24.57 -0.21
CA GLU A 200 16.70 -25.93 0.34
C GLU A 200 15.28 -26.28 0.75
N ALA A 201 14.62 -27.10 -0.10
CA ALA A 201 13.35 -27.71 0.25
C ALA A 201 13.58 -28.63 1.46
N ALA A 202 13.32 -28.13 2.67
CA ALA A 202 13.16 -28.95 3.85
C ALA A 202 11.96 -29.87 3.61
N GLY A 203 12.24 -31.13 3.25
CA GLY A 203 11.24 -32.17 3.02
C GLY A 203 10.93 -32.41 1.54
N GLY A 204 11.72 -33.30 0.93
CA GLY A 204 11.44 -34.36 -0.06
C GLY A 204 10.28 -34.34 -1.07
N GLU A 205 9.36 -33.38 -1.07
CA GLU A 205 8.20 -33.36 -1.96
C GLU A 205 8.38 -32.30 -3.06
N THR A 206 8.61 -32.79 -4.28
CA THR A 206 8.67 -31.99 -5.51
C THR A 206 7.29 -31.44 -5.89
N GLY A 207 6.81 -30.43 -5.17
CA GLY A 207 5.61 -29.68 -5.54
C GLY A 207 5.84 -28.84 -6.80
N LEU A 208 4.81 -28.72 -7.64
CA LEU A 208 4.86 -27.87 -8.83
C LEU A 208 4.79 -26.40 -8.41
N LEU A 209 5.83 -25.62 -8.73
CA LEU A 209 5.84 -24.17 -8.54
C LEU A 209 5.27 -23.47 -9.77
N PHE A 210 4.49 -22.43 -9.53
CA PHE A 210 3.90 -21.52 -10.52
C PHE A 210 4.36 -20.10 -10.23
N ASP A 211 4.65 -19.28 -11.24
CA ASP A 211 4.93 -17.85 -11.05
C ASP A 211 3.64 -17.05 -10.77
N ALA A 212 3.76 -15.74 -10.54
CA ALA A 212 2.62 -14.84 -10.33
C ALA A 212 1.62 -14.80 -11.50
N LEU A 213 1.98 -15.32 -12.66
CA LEU A 213 1.13 -15.43 -13.85
C LEU A 213 0.57 -16.86 -14.02
N GLY A 214 0.76 -17.75 -13.05
CA GLY A 214 0.27 -19.13 -13.10
C GLY A 214 1.07 -20.05 -14.03
N ARG A 215 2.27 -19.64 -14.49
CA ARG A 215 3.12 -20.46 -15.36
C ARG A 215 4.04 -21.33 -14.52
N ARG A 216 4.23 -22.59 -14.93
CA ARG A 216 5.15 -23.50 -14.23
C ARG A 216 6.56 -22.93 -14.21
N SER A 217 7.14 -22.83 -13.01
CA SER A 217 8.48 -22.30 -12.76
C SER A 217 9.37 -23.37 -12.13
N ARG A 218 10.68 -23.29 -12.38
CA ARG A 218 11.70 -24.14 -11.74
C ARG A 218 12.36 -23.48 -10.52
N GLY A 219 11.81 -22.36 -10.01
CA GLY A 219 12.15 -21.80 -8.69
C GLY A 219 13.59 -21.31 -8.49
N ARG A 220 14.35 -21.00 -9.57
CA ARG A 220 15.77 -20.63 -9.45
C ARG A 220 16.06 -19.13 -9.42
N ARG A 221 15.04 -18.28 -9.56
CA ARG A 221 15.21 -16.82 -9.54
C ARG A 221 14.50 -16.26 -8.30
N PRO A 222 15.01 -15.15 -7.74
CA PRO A 222 14.25 -14.39 -6.76
C PRO A 222 12.88 -14.04 -7.32
N GLY A 223 11.82 -14.26 -6.53
CA GLY A 223 10.46 -13.99 -6.97
C GLY A 223 9.40 -14.66 -6.12
N VAL A 224 8.14 -14.29 -6.38
CA VAL A 224 6.96 -14.89 -5.75
C VAL A 224 6.44 -16.02 -6.63
N TYR A 225 6.24 -17.17 -6.01
CA TYR A 225 5.72 -18.37 -6.62
C TYR A 225 4.52 -18.90 -5.82
N PHE A 226 3.79 -19.82 -6.43
CA PHE A 226 2.66 -20.51 -5.85
C PHE A 226 2.86 -22.01 -6.00
N ARG A 227 2.63 -22.79 -4.95
CA ARG A 227 2.72 -24.25 -4.96
C ARG A 227 1.31 -24.84 -4.90
N ARG A 228 1.04 -25.82 -5.76
CA ARG A 228 -0.09 -26.74 -5.62
C ARG A 228 0.37 -28.04 -5.00
#